data_AF-A0A836MPW2-F1
#
_entry.id   AF-A0A836MPW2-F1
#
_cell.length_a   1.000
_cell.length_b   1.000
_cell.length_c   1.000
_cell.angle_alpha   90.00
_cell.angle_beta   90.00
_cell.angle_gamma   90.00
#
_symmetry.space_group_name_H-M   'P 1'
#
loop_
_entity.id
_entity.type
_entity.pdbx_description
1 polymer ?
#
loop_
_entity_poly.entity_id
_entity_poly.type
_entity_poly.pdbx_seq_one_letter_code
_entity_poly.pdbx_strand_id
1 'polypeptide(L)' 'MDLYLFNNLGQARKVTEEWLTIYNTERPHEALNNMTPSEYKTLKQAA' A
#
# COMPACT_ATOMS: atom_id res chain seq x y z
N MET A 1 -4.85 -15.97 26.47
CA MET A 1 -5.46 -15.13 25.42
C MET A 1 -4.44 -14.05 25.13
N ASP A 2 -3.72 -14.19 24.04
CA ASP A 2 -2.65 -13.24 23.70
C ASP A 2 -3.26 -12.05 22.96
N LEU A 3 -3.26 -10.89 23.63
CA LEU A 3 -3.88 -9.62 23.23
C LEU A 3 -3.17 -8.92 22.05
N TYR A 4 -2.20 -9.56 21.41
CA TYR A 4 -1.36 -8.94 20.41
C TYR A 4 -1.59 -9.55 19.03
N LEU A 5 -2.06 -8.71 18.10
CA LEU A 5 -2.23 -9.06 16.68
C LEU A 5 -0.88 -9.43 16.01
N PHE A 6 0.23 -8.98 16.59
CA PHE A 6 1.58 -9.25 16.11
C PHE A 6 2.46 -9.79 17.23
N ASN A 7 3.29 -10.77 16.90
CA ASN A 7 4.24 -11.43 17.80
C ASN A 7 5.45 -10.55 18.14
N ASN A 8 5.80 -9.61 17.26
CA ASN A 8 6.85 -8.61 17.46
C ASN A 8 6.78 -7.48 16.42
N LEU A 9 7.59 -6.44 16.62
CA LEU A 9 7.69 -5.30 15.71
C LEU A 9 8.19 -5.68 14.30
N GLY A 10 9.00 -6.74 14.18
CA GLY A 10 9.47 -7.24 12.90
C GLY A 10 8.33 -7.80 12.04
N GLN A 11 7.40 -8.54 12.64
CA GLN A 11 6.19 -9.01 11.95
C GLN A 11 5.30 -7.85 11.52
N ALA A 12 5.05 -6.89 12.41
CA ALA A 12 4.24 -5.71 12.09
C ALA A 12 4.85 -4.91 10.93
N ARG A 13 6.18 -4.74 10.91
CA ARG A 13 6.91 -4.08 9.83
C ARG A 13 6.73 -4.82 8.50
N LYS A 14 6.97 -6.14 8.48
CA LYS A 14 6.84 -6.94 7.27
C LYS A 14 5.45 -6.83 6.65
N VAL A 15 4.39 -6.99 7.45
CA VAL A 15 3.00 -6.86 6.96
C VAL A 15 2.74 -5.46 6.42
N THR A 16 3.27 -4.42 7.09
CA THR A 16 3.12 -3.04 6.63
C THR A 16 3.83 -2.78 5.31
N GLU A 17 5.04 -3.30 5.12
CA GLU A 17 5.82 -3.19 3.88
C GLU A 17 5.12 -3.88 2.70
N GLU A 18 4.59 -5.08 2.93
CA GLU A 18 3.79 -5.81 1.94
C GLU A 18 2.53 -5.01 1.55
N TRP A 19 1.81 -4.48 2.55
CA TRP A 19 0.61 -3.69 2.30
C TRP A 19 0.90 -2.39 1.54
N LEU A 20 1.98 -1.69 1.89
CA LEU A 20 2.42 -0.47 1.20
C LEU A 20 2.72 -0.73 -0.27
N THR A 21 3.33 -1.88 -0.60
CA THR A 21 3.59 -2.27 -1.98
C THR A 21 2.27 -2.41 -2.73
N ILE A 22 1.38 -3.29 -2.24
CA ILE A 22 0.06 -3.56 -2.85
C ILE A 22 -0.75 -2.27 -3.02
N TYR A 23 -0.81 -1.41 -2.00
CA TYR A 23 -1.58 -0.18 -2.06
C TYR A 23 -1.08 0.78 -3.14
N ASN A 24 0.24 0.92 -3.27
CA ASN A 24 0.86 1.89 -4.17
C ASN A 24 0.97 1.38 -5.62
N THR A 25 1.04 0.07 -5.84
CA THR A 25 1.36 -0.50 -7.16
C THR A 25 0.31 -1.44 -7.74
N GLU A 26 -0.63 -1.95 -6.94
CA GLU A 26 -1.58 -2.98 -7.42
C GLU A 26 -3.04 -2.59 -7.23
N ARG A 27 -3.37 -1.83 -6.18
CA ARG A 27 -4.76 -1.46 -5.92
C ARG A 27 -5.21 -0.23 -6.71
N PRO A 28 -6.22 -0.35 -7.60
CA PRO A 28 -6.84 0.80 -8.23
C PRO A 28 -7.73 1.55 -7.23
N HIS A 29 -7.74 2.88 -7.33
CA HIS A 29 -8.56 3.74 -6.48
C HIS A 29 -9.53 4.57 -7.31
N GLU A 30 -10.83 4.51 -7.00
CA GLU A 30 -11.87 5.26 -7.73
C GLU A 30 -11.58 6.77 -7.78
N ALA A 31 -11.09 7.34 -6.67
CA ALA A 31 -10.70 8.75 -6.58
C ALA A 31 -9.54 9.12 -7.54
N LEU A 32 -8.77 8.14 -7.99
CA LEU A 32 -7.70 8.29 -8.97
C LEU A 32 -8.13 7.79 -10.36
N ASN A 33 -9.42 7.84 -10.69
CA ASN A 33 -9.98 7.28 -11.92
C ASN A 33 -9.62 5.79 -12.11
N ASN A 34 -9.68 5.01 -11.04
CA ASN A 34 -9.31 3.59 -11.00
C ASN A 34 -7.83 3.30 -11.35
N MET A 35 -6.94 4.28 -11.17
CA MET A 35 -5.49 4.06 -11.22
C MET A 35 -4.94 3.71 -9.84
N THR A 36 -3.81 3.02 -9.84
CA THR A 36 -2.94 2.93 -8.68
C THR A 36 -2.26 4.28 -8.40
N PRO A 37 -1.79 4.53 -7.17
CA PRO A 37 -1.06 5.76 -6.86
C PRO A 37 0.20 5.96 -7.71
N SER A 38 0.91 4.87 -8.03
CA SER A 38 2.12 4.93 -8.86
C SER A 38 1.83 5.31 -10.33
N GLU A 39 0.76 4.77 -10.92
CA GLU A 39 0.28 5.16 -12.25
C GLU A 39 -0.15 6.63 -12.27
N TYR A 40 -0.93 7.06 -11.28
CA TYR A 40 -1.36 8.46 -11.19
C TYR A 40 -0.19 9.43 -11.05
N LYS A 41 0.82 9.09 -10.22
CA LYS A 41 2.04 9.87 -10.09
C LYS A 41 2.77 10.00 -11.44
N THR A 42 2.89 8.89 -12.17
CA THR A 42 3.57 8.86 -13.48
C THR A 42 2.82 9.73 -14.50
N LEU A 43 1.48 9.62 -14.55
CA LEU A 43 0.63 10.46 -15.39
C LEU A 43 0.80 11.95 -15.06
N LYS A 44 0.82 12.30 -13.77
CA LYS A 44 1.00 13.69 -13.32
C LYS A 44 2.39 14.26 -13.57
N GLN A 45 3.42 13.43 -13.67
CA GLN A 45 4.79 13.85 -13.98
C GLN A 45 5.03 14.04 -15.48
N ALA A 46 4.24 13.38 -16.33
CA ALA A 46 4.34 13.49 -17.78
C ALA A 46 3.53 14.65 -18.39
N ALA A 47 2.70 15.31 -17.57
CA ALA A 47 1.89 16.47 -17.94
C ALA A 47 2.59 17.78 -17.52
#